data_AF-A0A944ZV25-F1
#
_entry.id   AF-A0A944ZV25-F1
#
_cell.length_a   1.000
_cell.length_b   1.000
_cell.length_c   1.000
_cell.angle_alpha   90.00
_cell.angle_beta   90.00
_cell.angle_gamma   90.00
#
_symmetry.space_group_name_H-M   'P 1'
#
loop_
_entity.id
_entity.type
_entity.pdbx_description
1 polymer ?
#
loop_
_entity_poly.entity_id
_entity_poly.type
_entity_poly.pdbx_seq_one_letter_code
_entity_poly.pdbx_strand_id
1 'polypeptide(L)'
;MPTDFQDPITSFLADKSFAVPLSQVLLFTLLMTLCMLFGRHKLGLMVSYAFVFYWGFVFNRSYFIDLLGNTNTGLYSYAVFGFLMAVLAVIGMFKKS
;
A
#
# COMPACT_ATOMS: atom_id res chain seq x y z
N MET A 1 -21.26 -29.60 11.09
CA MET A 1 -21.17 -29.11 9.70
C MET A 1 -20.02 -28.12 9.65
N PRO A 2 -18.97 -28.34 8.84
CA PRO A 2 -17.94 -27.34 8.65
C PRO A 2 -18.56 -26.19 7.86
N THR A 3 -18.52 -24.99 8.42
CA THR A 3 -19.01 -23.77 7.78
C THR A 3 -17.96 -23.30 6.78
N ASP A 4 -18.03 -23.80 5.56
CA ASP A 4 -17.29 -23.31 4.39
C ASP A 4 -17.80 -21.90 4.04
N PHE A 5 -17.30 -20.90 4.75
CA PHE A 5 -17.30 -19.51 4.27
C PHE A 5 -16.19 -19.38 3.23
N GLN A 6 -16.33 -20.05 2.08
CA GLN A 6 -15.55 -19.75 0.87
C GLN A 6 -16.07 -18.43 0.26
N ASP A 7 -15.96 -17.34 1.02
CA ASP A 7 -16.09 -16.02 0.44
C ASP A 7 -14.77 -15.70 -0.30
N PRO A 8 -14.83 -15.12 -1.50
CA PRO A 8 -13.62 -14.75 -2.24
C PRO A 8 -12.72 -13.80 -1.43
N ILE A 9 -13.31 -13.08 -0.47
CA ILE A 9 -12.60 -12.18 0.43
C ILE A 9 -11.84 -12.93 1.53
N THR A 10 -12.41 -13.98 2.13
CA THR A 10 -11.74 -14.75 3.20
C THR A 10 -10.61 -15.59 2.65
N SER A 11 -10.80 -16.19 1.47
CA SER A 11 -9.74 -16.88 0.73
C SER A 11 -8.63 -15.93 0.28
N PHE A 12 -8.96 -14.72 -0.18
CA PHE A 12 -7.97 -13.68 -0.49
C PHE A 12 -7.15 -13.24 0.73
N LEU A 13 -7.80 -13.03 1.88
CA LEU A 13 -7.11 -12.63 3.12
C LEU A 13 -6.25 -13.76 3.72
N ALA A 14 -6.61 -15.02 3.46
CA ALA A 14 -5.86 -16.19 3.88
C ALA A 14 -4.71 -16.56 2.92
N ASP A 15 -4.69 -15.98 1.72
CA ASP A 15 -3.68 -16.29 0.71
C ASP A 15 -2.30 -15.72 1.10
N LYS A 16 -1.32 -16.62 1.21
CA LYS A 16 0.04 -16.31 1.65
C LYS A 16 0.91 -15.75 0.52
N SER A 17 0.35 -15.52 -0.66
CA SER A 17 1.05 -14.92 -1.81
C SER A 17 1.31 -13.42 -1.65
N PHE A 18 0.61 -12.75 -0.72
CA PHE A 18 0.78 -11.33 -0.39
C PHE A 18 1.89 -11.07 0.63
N ALA A 19 2.98 -11.84 0.58
CA ALA A 19 4.08 -11.72 1.52
C ALA A 19 5.08 -10.64 1.06
N VAL A 20 5.18 -9.56 1.82
CA VAL A 20 6.24 -8.55 1.65
C VAL A 20 7.59 -9.18 2.06
N PRO A 21 8.63 -9.15 1.21
CA PRO A 21 9.96 -9.63 1.52
C PRO A 21 10.54 -8.88 2.71
N LEU A 22 11.10 -9.65 3.65
CA LEU A 22 11.63 -9.15 4.92
C LEU A 22 12.66 -8.04 4.75
N SER A 23 13.48 -8.09 3.70
CA SER A 23 14.47 -7.05 3.41
C SER A 23 13.83 -5.67 3.19
N GLN A 24 12.66 -5.60 2.54
CA GLN A 24 11.97 -4.34 2.30
C GLN A 24 11.24 -3.83 3.55
N VAL A 25 10.69 -4.74 4.37
CA VAL A 25 10.14 -4.36 5.68
C VAL A 25 11.23 -3.78 6.58
N LEU A 26 12.41 -4.41 6.61
CA LEU A 26 13.53 -3.96 7.43
C LEU A 26 14.05 -2.59 6.99
N LEU A 27 14.13 -2.35 5.67
CA LEU A 27 14.46 -1.04 5.11
C LEU A 27 13.42 0.01 5.48
N PHE A 28 12.13 -0.31 5.38
CA PHE A 28 11.04 0.59 5.78
C PHE A 28 11.12 0.95 7.26
N THR A 29 11.33 -0.04 8.14
CA THR A 29 11.49 0.20 9.58
C THR A 29 12.68 1.11 9.86
N LEU A 30 13.84 0.88 9.23
CA LEU A 30 15.01 1.75 9.38
C LEU A 30 14.72 3.19 8.93
N LEU A 31 14.07 3.37 7.78
CA LEU A 31 13.69 4.71 7.30
C LEU A 31 12.72 5.41 8.26
N MET A 32 11.76 4.68 8.83
CA MET A 32 10.82 5.23 9.82
C MET A 32 11.53 5.62 11.12
N THR A 33 12.44 4.79 11.61
CA THR A 33 13.26 5.11 12.78
C THR A 33 14.12 6.35 12.53
N LEU A 34 14.75 6.47 11.36
CA LEU A 34 15.50 7.67 10.97
C LEU A 34 14.59 8.91 10.89
N CYS A 35 13.40 8.80 10.29
CA CYS A 35 12.45 9.90 10.21
C CYS A 35 12.01 10.40 11.60
N MET A 36 11.78 9.47 12.54
CA MET A 36 11.50 9.82 13.93
C MET A 36 12.70 10.43 14.64
N LEU A 37 13.90 9.89 14.44
CA LEU A 37 15.14 10.38 15.06
C LEU A 37 15.46 11.83 14.65
N PHE A 38 15.22 12.19 13.39
CA PHE A 38 15.40 13.56 12.89
C PHE A 38 14.22 14.50 13.22
N GLY A 39 13.20 14.03 13.96
CA GLY A 39 12.00 14.81 14.28
C GLY A 39 11.15 15.19 13.06
N ARG A 40 11.40 14.55 11.90
CA ARG A 40 10.73 14.87 10.63
C ARG A 40 9.54 13.94 10.40
N HIS A 41 8.54 14.07 11.26
CA HIS A 41 7.31 13.27 11.21
C HIS A 41 6.59 13.31 9.85
N LYS A 42 6.65 14.45 9.14
CA LYS A 42 6.09 14.61 7.80
C LYS A 42 6.75 13.71 6.76
N LEU A 43 8.07 13.51 6.86
CA LEU A 43 8.81 12.62 5.95
C LEU A 43 8.48 11.16 6.24
N GLY A 44 8.35 10.78 7.51
CA GLY A 44 7.92 9.43 7.88
C GLY A 44 6.53 9.08 7.30
N LEU A 45 5.60 10.03 7.32
CA LEU A 45 4.28 9.86 6.74
C LEU A 45 4.36 9.63 5.21
N MET A 46 5.19 10.38 4.50
CA MET A 46 5.42 10.19 3.07
C MET A 46 6.02 8.82 2.75
N VAL A 47 7.05 8.41 3.49
CA VAL A 47 7.69 7.11 3.28
C VAL A 47 6.69 5.97 3.52
N SER A 48 5.82 6.10 4.53
CA SER A 48 4.74 5.14 4.81
C SER A 48 3.75 5.04 3.65
N TYR A 49 3.29 6.17 3.12
CA TYR A 49 2.37 6.16 1.99
C TYR A 49 3.01 5.60 0.72
N ALA A 50 4.26 5.97 0.43
CA ALA A 50 5.00 5.42 -0.70
C ALA A 50 5.20 3.91 -0.57
N PHE A 51 5.50 3.42 0.64
CA PHE A 51 5.67 1.99 0.90
C PHE A 51 4.38 1.20 0.67
N VAL A 52 3.26 1.67 1.24
CA VAL A 52 1.94 1.05 1.04
C VAL A 52 1.53 1.08 -0.43
N PHE A 53 1.81 2.18 -1.14
CA PHE A 53 1.50 2.27 -2.56
C PHE A 53 2.37 1.34 -3.41
N TYR A 54 3.67 1.25 -3.14
CA TYR A 54 4.58 0.38 -3.86
C TYR A 54 4.22 -1.10 -3.67
N TRP A 55 4.03 -1.54 -2.43
CA TRP A 55 3.70 -2.94 -2.12
C TRP A 55 2.26 -3.30 -2.47
N GLY A 56 1.33 -2.40 -2.18
CA GLY A 56 -0.08 -2.58 -2.48
C GLY A 56 -0.34 -2.63 -3.98
N PHE A 57 0.29 -1.76 -4.78
CA PHE A 57 -0.07 -1.61 -6.19
C PHE A 57 1.02 -2.06 -7.17
N VAL A 58 2.27 -1.63 -6.99
CA VAL A 58 3.33 -1.87 -8.00
C VAL A 58 3.72 -3.34 -8.02
N PHE A 59 3.89 -3.96 -6.85
CA PHE A 59 4.29 -5.36 -6.76
C PHE A 59 3.16 -6.32 -7.13
N ASN A 60 1.93 -6.04 -6.68
CA ASN A 60 0.76 -6.89 -6.92
C ASN A 60 -0.05 -6.45 -8.15
N ARG A 61 0.53 -5.62 -9.03
CA ARG A 61 -0.15 -5.05 -10.20
C ARG A 61 -0.84 -6.12 -11.03
N SER A 62 -0.13 -7.20 -11.36
CA SER A 62 -0.66 -8.28 -12.19
C SER A 62 -1.82 -9.00 -11.50
N TYR A 63 -1.74 -9.20 -10.18
CA TYR A 63 -2.80 -9.80 -9.39
C TYR A 63 -4.06 -8.92 -9.37
N PHE A 64 -3.92 -7.61 -9.18
CA PHE A 64 -5.06 -6.69 -9.23
C PHE A 64 -5.69 -6.55 -10.61
N ILE A 65 -4.88 -6.60 -11.68
CA ILE A 65 -5.39 -6.59 -13.07
C ILE A 65 -6.24 -7.83 -13.35
N ASP A 66 -5.83 -8.98 -12.82
CA ASP A 66 -6.54 -10.25 -12.96
C ASP A 66 -7.81 -10.28 -12.08
N LEU A 67 -7.71 -9.84 -10.83
CA LEU A 67 -8.84 -9.78 -9.87
C LEU A 67 -9.93 -8.78 -10.29
N LEU A 68 -9.54 -7.64 -10.89
CA LEU A 68 -10.47 -6.62 -11.39
C LEU A 68 -10.95 -6.93 -12.82
N GLY A 69 -10.62 -8.12 -13.35
CA GLY A 69 -11.18 -8.69 -14.57
C GLY A 69 -10.96 -7.80 -15.79
N ASN A 70 -9.70 -7.48 -16.12
CA ASN A 70 -9.27 -6.73 -17.32
C ASN A 70 -10.14 -5.48 -17.65
N THR A 71 -10.81 -4.93 -16.64
CA THR A 71 -11.71 -3.81 -16.81
C THR A 71 -10.89 -2.58 -16.52
N ASN A 72 -10.61 -1.78 -17.56
CA ASN A 72 -9.80 -0.57 -17.46
C ASN A 72 -10.21 0.33 -16.28
N THR A 73 -11.49 0.31 -15.90
CA THR A 73 -12.07 1.04 -14.77
C THR A 73 -11.43 0.72 -13.41
N GLY A 74 -11.07 -0.53 -13.14
CA GLY A 74 -10.47 -0.94 -11.86
C GLY A 74 -9.03 -0.43 -11.69
N LEU A 75 -8.26 -0.44 -12.79
CA LEU A 75 -6.92 0.13 -12.82
C LEU A 75 -6.97 1.66 -12.70
N TYR A 76 -7.93 2.30 -13.38
CA TYR A 76 -8.13 3.75 -13.30
C TYR A 76 -8.55 4.21 -11.91
N SER A 77 -9.52 3.53 -11.27
CA SER A 77 -9.98 3.92 -9.93
C SER A 77 -8.86 3.84 -8.89
N TYR A 78 -8.08 2.75 -8.91
CA TYR A 78 -6.97 2.59 -7.97
C TYR A 78 -5.81 3.54 -8.26
N ALA A 79 -5.53 3.85 -9.53
CA ALA A 79 -4.56 4.89 -9.92
C ALA A 79 -5.00 6.28 -9.42
N VAL A 80 -6.30 6.59 -9.49
CA VAL A 80 -6.86 7.82 -8.92
C VAL A 80 -6.68 7.83 -7.40
N PHE A 81 -6.97 6.75 -6.69
CA PHE A 81 -6.73 6.66 -5.24
C PHE A 81 -5.25 6.82 -4.87
N GLY A 82 -4.35 6.21 -5.63
CA GLY A 82 -2.90 6.37 -5.48
C GLY A 82 -2.45 7.83 -5.70
N PHE A 83 -2.96 8.47 -6.74
CA PHE A 83 -2.72 9.87 -7.01
C PHE A 83 -3.27 10.78 -5.89
N LEU A 84 -4.47 10.49 -5.40
CA LEU A 84 -5.12 11.23 -4.31
C LEU A 84 -4.29 11.12 -3.01
N MET A 85 -3.76 9.93 -2.72
CA MET A 85 -2.83 9.69 -1.62
C MET A 85 -1.52 10.49 -1.78
N ALA A 86 -0.96 10.54 -2.99
CA ALA A 86 0.21 11.37 -3.28
C ALA A 86 -0.08 12.87 -3.08
N VAL A 87 -1.24 13.35 -3.54
CA VAL A 87 -1.70 14.74 -3.34
C VAL A 87 -1.86 15.05 -1.85
N LEU A 88 -2.49 14.17 -1.08
CA LEU A 88 -2.64 14.33 0.38
C LEU A 88 -1.27 14.36 1.08
N ALA A 89 -0.33 13.53 0.65
CA ALA A 89 1.03 13.50 1.18
C ALA A 89 1.76 14.84 0.90
N VAL A 90 1.63 15.38 -0.32
CA VAL A 90 2.20 16.68 -0.71
C VAL A 90 1.56 17.82 0.08
N ILE A 91 0.23 17.83 0.23
CA ILE A 91 -0.48 18.80 1.07
C ILE A 91 0.01 18.73 2.53
N GLY A 92 0.22 17.51 3.05
CA GLY A 92 0.78 17.30 4.39
C GLY A 92 2.18 17.89 4.58
N MET A 93 3.00 17.93 3.52
CA MET A 93 4.29 18.62 3.56
C MET A 93 4.12 20.14 3.67
N PHE A 94 3.28 20.72 2.82
CA PHE A 94 3.08 22.17 2.72
C PHE A 94 2.26 22.77 3.87
N LYS A 95 1.42 21.98 4.54
CA LYS A 95 0.68 22.42 5.73
C LYS A 95 1.65 22.70 6.87
N LYS A 96 2.05 23.97 7.04
CA LYS A 96 2.94 24.44 8.11
C LYS A 96 2.33 24.05 9.47
N SER A 97 3.16 23.46 10.33
CA SER A 97 2.79 23.14 11.71
C SER A 97 2.61 24.40 12.53
#